data_AF-A0A0F9M991-F1
#
_entry.id   AF-A0A0F9M991-F1
#
_cell.length_a   1.000
_cell.length_b   1.000
_cell.length_c   1.000
_cell.angle_alpha   90.00
_cell.angle_beta   90.00
_cell.angle_gamma   90.00
#
_symmetry.space_group_name_H-M   'P 1'
#
loop_
_entity.id
_entity.type
_entity.pdbx_description
1 polymer ?
#
loop_
_entity_poly.entity_id
_entity_poly.type
_entity_poly.pdbx_seq_one_letter_code
_entity_poly.pdbx_strand_id
1 'polypeptide(L)'
;MKRREKGIDIFSLSFLDIISCGFGAVVMLILISKTDVDTAPTGANDVSAMLTQLVSLQNSVTEIQQEMTQQLDSLSQLSEQKQSVAAASKSLENKLQSLNQQQAATAESIAGLGLVEERLKQASLSTPQKPSNKRDANVGGIPVDSDYVVFIVDTSGSMKNIWGTVSQELVNVLNIHPQVKGFQILNDMGQSLISGYDGKWMPDTPARRQSVIGLFKKWNAVSNSSPVEGLDVALRKYAKANITTSIYVFGDDYTGSSYDAVIASVSQKNKQLSSGRRLAKIHAIGFVSPGTTDRFSILMREMTKENDGTFIALPR
;
A
#
# COMPACT_ATOMS: atom_id res chain seq x y z
N MET A 1 82.45 -6.11 -124.54
CA MET A 1 82.67 -5.46 -123.22
C MET A 1 81.76 -6.12 -122.19
N LYS A 2 82.34 -6.60 -121.09
CA LYS A 2 81.71 -7.41 -120.03
C LYS A 2 80.76 -6.52 -119.20
N ARG A 3 79.46 -6.82 -119.15
CA ARG A 3 78.46 -6.08 -118.35
C ARG A 3 78.62 -6.51 -116.89
N ARG A 4 79.03 -5.59 -116.02
CA ARG A 4 79.29 -5.83 -114.60
C ARG A 4 77.95 -5.82 -113.86
N GLU A 5 77.51 -6.97 -113.36
CA GLU A 5 76.37 -7.06 -112.44
C GLU A 5 76.72 -6.28 -111.16
N LYS A 6 75.95 -5.23 -110.88
CA LYS A 6 75.99 -4.56 -109.57
C LYS A 6 75.05 -5.35 -108.66
N GLY A 7 75.63 -6.03 -107.67
CA GLY A 7 74.86 -6.65 -106.59
C GLY A 7 73.96 -5.61 -105.93
N ILE A 8 72.71 -5.97 -105.72
CA ILE A 8 71.75 -5.16 -104.99
C ILE A 8 72.17 -5.23 -103.53
N ASP A 9 72.80 -4.16 -103.02
CA ASP A 9 73.03 -4.02 -101.58
C ASP A 9 71.68 -3.91 -100.88
N ILE A 10 71.42 -4.89 -100.01
CA ILE A 10 70.17 -5.04 -99.26
C ILE A 10 69.93 -3.82 -98.32
N PHE A 11 70.98 -3.03 -98.08
CA PHE A 11 70.95 -1.75 -97.35
C PHE A 11 71.28 -0.55 -98.25
N SER A 12 70.61 -0.43 -99.39
CA SER A 12 70.73 0.77 -100.24
C SER A 12 70.03 1.99 -99.61
N LEU A 13 70.52 3.21 -99.92
CA LEU A 13 69.89 4.48 -99.50
C LEU A 13 68.39 4.53 -99.84
N SER A 14 67.97 3.90 -100.94
CA SER A 14 66.58 3.77 -101.35
C SER A 14 65.73 2.91 -100.41
N PHE A 15 66.33 1.91 -99.75
CA PHE A 15 65.63 1.09 -98.75
C PHE A 15 65.38 1.87 -97.45
N LEU A 16 66.34 2.69 -97.02
CA LEU A 16 66.17 3.57 -95.86
C LEU A 16 65.06 4.60 -96.10
N ASP A 17 64.95 5.12 -97.33
CA ASP A 17 63.92 6.09 -97.71
C ASP A 17 62.52 5.47 -97.75
N ILE A 18 62.39 4.22 -98.23
CA ILE A 18 61.12 3.48 -98.24
C ILE A 18 60.67 3.12 -96.82
N ILE A 19 61.58 2.69 -95.95
CA ILE A 19 61.24 2.40 -94.54
C ILE A 19 60.92 3.70 -93.79
N SER A 20 61.66 4.78 -94.02
CA SER A 20 61.40 6.09 -93.41
C SER A 20 60.04 6.64 -93.84
N CYS A 21 59.70 6.55 -95.13
CA CYS A 21 58.39 6.94 -95.66
C CYS A 21 57.26 6.04 -95.12
N GLY A 22 57.47 4.72 -95.10
CA GLY A 22 56.49 3.76 -94.56
C GLY A 22 56.24 3.95 -93.07
N PHE A 23 57.30 4.13 -92.28
CA PHE A 23 57.21 4.42 -90.86
C PHE A 23 56.55 5.78 -90.60
N GLY A 24 56.90 6.81 -91.37
CA GLY A 24 56.24 8.11 -91.34
C GLY A 24 54.74 8.03 -91.62
N ALA A 25 54.34 7.20 -92.60
CA ALA A 25 52.94 6.95 -92.92
C ALA A 25 52.21 6.20 -91.79
N VAL A 26 52.86 5.25 -91.12
CA VAL A 26 52.30 4.56 -89.94
C VAL A 26 52.15 5.53 -88.77
N VAL A 27 53.15 6.38 -88.50
CA VAL A 27 53.07 7.40 -87.46
C VAL A 27 51.97 8.42 -87.77
N MET A 28 51.83 8.83 -89.03
CA MET A 28 50.72 9.68 -89.47
C MET A 28 49.37 8.97 -89.34
N LEU A 29 49.27 7.69 -89.69
CA LEU A 29 48.06 6.90 -89.47
C LEU A 29 47.74 6.75 -87.99
N ILE A 30 48.72 6.66 -87.09
CA ILE A 30 48.50 6.62 -85.64
C ILE A 30 48.05 8.00 -85.12
N LEU A 31 48.63 9.09 -85.62
CA LEU A 31 48.25 10.46 -85.24
C LEU A 31 46.88 10.88 -85.83
N ILE A 32 46.53 10.40 -87.02
CA ILE A 32 45.23 10.61 -87.68
C ILE A 32 44.19 9.62 -87.20
N SER A 33 44.60 8.41 -86.79
CA SER A 33 43.80 7.45 -86.04
C SER A 33 43.53 8.07 -84.69
N LYS A 34 42.60 9.02 -84.71
CA LYS A 34 41.87 9.49 -83.57
C LYS A 34 41.63 8.31 -82.66
N THR A 35 42.31 8.30 -81.53
CA THR A 35 41.77 7.72 -80.31
C THR A 35 40.63 8.61 -79.85
N ASP A 36 39.64 8.84 -80.72
CA ASP A 36 38.26 9.06 -80.32
C ASP A 36 37.81 7.69 -79.82
N VAL A 37 38.36 7.28 -78.68
CA VAL A 37 37.50 6.73 -77.66
C VAL A 37 36.78 7.95 -77.08
N ASP A 38 35.88 8.51 -77.92
CA ASP A 38 34.69 9.21 -77.48
C ASP A 38 33.86 8.17 -76.72
N THR A 39 34.33 7.72 -75.55
CA THR A 39 33.41 7.37 -74.48
C THR A 39 32.90 8.70 -73.98
N ALA A 40 31.80 9.12 -74.60
CA ALA A 40 31.16 10.39 -74.47
C ALA A 40 31.22 11.01 -73.05
N PRO A 41 31.38 12.34 -72.91
CA PRO A 41 31.21 13.02 -71.64
C PRO A 41 29.75 12.98 -71.13
N THR A 42 28.83 12.33 -71.86
CA THR A 42 27.46 12.07 -71.43
C THR A 42 27.34 10.89 -70.47
N GLY A 43 28.29 9.95 -70.42
CA GLY A 43 28.20 8.76 -69.56
C GLY A 43 28.74 8.96 -68.13
N ALA A 44 29.87 9.68 -67.96
CA ALA A 44 30.50 9.85 -66.63
C ALA A 44 29.72 10.79 -65.71
N ASN A 45 29.06 11.80 -66.29
CA ASN A 45 28.15 12.69 -65.56
C ASN A 45 26.85 11.97 -65.17
N ASP A 46 26.31 11.11 -66.06
CA ASP A 46 25.14 10.28 -65.74
C ASP A 46 25.45 9.21 -64.67
N VAL A 47 26.61 8.56 -64.74
CA VAL A 47 27.03 7.59 -63.70
C VAL A 47 27.26 8.28 -62.36
N SER A 48 27.86 9.47 -62.35
CA SER A 48 28.05 10.24 -61.10
C SER A 48 26.72 10.73 -60.53
N ALA A 49 25.77 11.14 -61.39
CA ALA A 49 24.42 11.50 -60.98
C ALA A 49 23.64 10.28 -60.44
N MET A 50 23.75 9.12 -61.09
CA MET A 50 23.17 7.86 -60.63
C MET A 50 23.78 7.39 -59.29
N LEU A 51 25.10 7.51 -59.10
CA LEU A 51 25.74 7.19 -57.82
C LEU A 51 25.28 8.14 -56.70
N THR A 52 25.14 9.43 -56.99
CA THR A 52 24.61 10.41 -56.04
C THR A 52 23.15 10.10 -55.69
N GLN A 53 22.34 9.71 -56.68
CA GLN A 53 20.97 9.25 -56.46
C GLN A 53 20.94 7.97 -55.61
N LEU A 54 21.79 6.97 -55.89
CA LEU A 54 21.86 5.73 -55.10
C LEU A 54 22.24 5.98 -53.64
N VAL A 55 23.23 6.85 -53.39
CA VAL A 55 23.61 7.25 -52.03
C VAL A 55 22.47 7.98 -51.34
N SER A 56 21.78 8.89 -52.04
CA SER A 56 20.61 9.58 -51.48
C SER A 56 19.46 8.61 -51.15
N LEU A 57 19.20 7.63 -52.03
CA LEU A 57 18.19 6.61 -51.82
C LEU A 57 18.55 5.70 -50.66
N GLN A 58 19.82 5.31 -50.54
CA GLN A 58 20.31 4.50 -49.43
C GLN A 58 20.21 5.24 -48.09
N ASN A 59 20.51 6.54 -48.08
CA ASN A 59 20.30 7.37 -46.90
C ASN A 59 18.81 7.47 -46.54
N SER A 60 17.93 7.70 -47.51
CA SER A 60 16.47 7.71 -47.29
C SER A 60 15.94 6.36 -46.80
N VAL A 61 16.44 5.23 -47.34
CA VAL A 61 16.07 3.90 -46.85
C VAL A 61 16.51 3.72 -45.39
N THR A 62 17.72 4.17 -45.05
CA THR A 62 18.22 4.09 -43.67
C THR A 62 17.41 4.95 -42.71
N GLU A 63 17.03 6.16 -43.14
CA GLU A 63 16.18 7.08 -42.37
C GLU A 63 14.78 6.49 -42.16
N ILE A 64 14.16 5.96 -43.22
CA ILE A 64 12.86 5.27 -43.14
C ILE A 64 12.96 4.03 -42.23
N GLN A 65 14.05 3.27 -42.29
CA GLN A 65 14.26 2.11 -41.41
C GLN A 65 14.34 2.54 -39.94
N GLN A 66 14.99 3.67 -39.67
CA GLN A 66 15.11 4.24 -38.33
C GLN A 66 13.75 4.76 -37.83
N GLU A 67 13.01 5.50 -38.65
CA GLU A 67 11.64 5.95 -38.33
C GLU A 67 10.71 4.76 -38.09
N MET A 68 10.78 3.71 -38.92
CA MET A 68 9.97 2.50 -38.76
C MET A 68 10.27 1.80 -37.43
N THR A 69 11.55 1.75 -37.03
CA THR A 69 11.95 1.17 -35.74
C THR A 69 11.39 2.00 -34.58
N GLN A 70 11.51 3.33 -34.64
CA GLN A 70 10.94 4.23 -33.63
C GLN A 70 9.41 4.12 -33.53
N GLN A 71 8.72 3.97 -34.66
CA GLN A 71 7.27 3.76 -34.68
C GLN A 71 6.88 2.41 -34.09
N LEU A 72 7.66 1.34 -34.36
CA LEU A 72 7.43 0.02 -33.78
C LEU A 72 7.60 0.05 -32.25
N ASP A 73 8.62 0.72 -31.75
CA ASP A 73 8.85 0.92 -30.32
C ASP A 73 7.75 1.77 -29.68
N SER A 74 7.27 2.80 -30.38
CA SER A 74 6.14 3.61 -29.90
C SER A 74 4.85 2.79 -29.83
N LEU A 75 4.60 1.92 -30.82
CA LEU A 75 3.44 1.02 -30.85
C LEU A 75 3.50 -0.04 -29.74
N SER A 76 4.69 -0.57 -29.44
CA SER A 76 4.85 -1.54 -28.35
C SER A 76 4.56 -0.89 -26.99
N GLN A 77 5.10 0.30 -26.75
CA GLN A 77 4.81 1.10 -25.54
C GLN A 77 3.33 1.44 -25.41
N LEU A 78 2.68 1.85 -26.51
CA LEU A 78 1.25 2.17 -26.50
C LEU A 78 0.39 0.93 -26.23
N SER A 79 0.80 -0.23 -26.74
CA SER A 79 0.16 -1.51 -26.46
C SER A 79 0.27 -1.90 -24.98
N GLU A 80 1.46 -1.75 -24.38
CA GLU A 80 1.66 -1.99 -22.95
C GLU A 80 0.83 -1.04 -22.08
N GLN A 81 0.80 0.25 -22.42
CA GLN A 81 -0.05 1.23 -21.74
C GLN A 81 -1.54 0.86 -21.85
N LYS A 82 -2.01 0.44 -23.03
CA LYS A 82 -3.39 0.00 -23.22
C LYS A 82 -3.72 -1.21 -22.34
N GLN A 83 -2.82 -2.17 -22.22
CA GLN A 83 -3.00 -3.34 -21.36
C GLN A 83 -3.03 -2.96 -19.88
N SER A 84 -2.17 -2.03 -19.45
CA SER A 84 -2.16 -1.48 -18.09
C SER A 84 -3.47 -0.76 -17.76
N VAL A 85 -3.96 0.09 -18.66
CA VAL A 85 -5.25 0.80 -18.51
C VAL A 85 -6.42 -0.19 -18.45
N ALA A 86 -6.42 -1.23 -19.29
CA ALA A 86 -7.45 -2.26 -19.26
C ALA A 86 -7.46 -3.02 -17.92
N ALA A 87 -6.28 -3.34 -17.37
CA ALA A 87 -6.16 -3.97 -16.05
C ALA A 87 -6.66 -3.04 -14.93
N ALA A 88 -6.31 -1.76 -14.98
CA ALA A 88 -6.79 -0.75 -14.04
C ALA A 88 -8.32 -0.58 -14.10
N SER A 89 -8.90 -0.54 -15.31
CA SER A 89 -10.35 -0.46 -15.51
C SER A 89 -11.07 -1.65 -14.90
N LYS A 90 -10.56 -2.87 -15.12
CA LYS A 90 -11.14 -4.09 -14.55
C LYS A 90 -11.04 -4.13 -13.02
N SER A 91 -9.93 -3.64 -12.47
CA SER A 91 -9.78 -3.49 -11.02
C SER A 91 -10.79 -2.48 -10.45
N LEU A 92 -11.03 -1.38 -11.15
CA LEU A 92 -11.99 -0.36 -10.75
C LEU A 92 -13.43 -0.88 -10.81
N GLU A 93 -13.79 -1.65 -11.85
CA GLU A 93 -15.09 -2.33 -11.95
C GLU A 93 -15.32 -3.30 -10.79
N ASN A 94 -14.33 -4.14 -10.46
CA ASN A 94 -14.42 -5.04 -9.31
C ASN A 94 -14.63 -4.27 -7.99
N LYS A 95 -13.96 -3.13 -7.84
CA LYS A 95 -14.10 -2.27 -6.66
C LYS A 95 -15.47 -1.58 -6.59
N LEU A 96 -16.03 -1.17 -7.73
CA LEU A 96 -17.40 -0.65 -7.79
C LEU A 96 -18.42 -1.74 -7.44
N GLN A 97 -18.23 -2.96 -7.93
CA GLN A 97 -19.11 -4.09 -7.58
C GLN A 97 -19.05 -4.39 -6.08
N SER A 98 -17.86 -4.40 -5.47
CA SER A 98 -17.74 -4.62 -4.02
C SER A 98 -18.37 -3.49 -3.20
N LEU A 99 -18.22 -2.23 -3.65
CA LEU A 99 -18.85 -1.08 -2.99
C LEU A 99 -20.38 -1.14 -3.07
N ASN A 100 -20.95 -1.54 -4.22
CA ASN A 100 -22.39 -1.73 -4.37
C ASN A 100 -22.92 -2.85 -3.47
N GLN A 101 -22.18 -3.96 -3.33
CA GLN A 101 -22.55 -5.03 -2.39
C GLN A 101 -22.50 -4.56 -0.93
N GLN A 102 -21.47 -3.78 -0.57
CA GLN A 102 -21.37 -3.17 0.76
C GLN A 102 -22.49 -2.17 1.04
N GLN A 103 -22.90 -1.39 0.03
CA GLN A 103 -24.02 -0.45 0.15
C GLN A 103 -25.34 -1.18 0.39
N ALA A 104 -25.59 -2.29 -0.33
CA ALA A 104 -26.78 -3.12 -0.13
C ALA A 104 -26.81 -3.73 1.28
N ALA A 105 -25.68 -4.29 1.75
CA ALA A 105 -25.56 -4.86 3.11
C ALA A 105 -25.73 -3.78 4.20
N THR A 106 -25.26 -2.55 3.94
CA THR A 106 -25.42 -1.42 4.86
C THR A 106 -26.89 -0.98 4.94
N ALA A 107 -27.59 -0.93 3.81
CA ALA A 107 -29.01 -0.60 3.78
C ALA A 107 -29.87 -1.61 4.56
N GLU A 108 -29.55 -2.91 4.44
CA GLU A 108 -30.20 -3.98 5.20
C GLU A 108 -29.92 -3.86 6.71
N SER A 109 -28.67 -3.54 7.08
CA SER A 109 -28.28 -3.31 8.48
C SER A 109 -29.00 -2.12 9.11
N ILE A 110 -29.19 -1.02 8.36
CA ILE A 110 -29.93 0.16 8.82
C ILE A 110 -31.40 -0.20 9.09
N ALA A 111 -32.02 -1.00 8.21
CA ALA A 111 -33.38 -1.48 8.43
C ALA A 111 -33.49 -2.36 9.69
N GLY A 112 -32.49 -3.22 9.94
CA GLY A 112 -32.39 -4.04 11.15
C GLY A 112 -32.24 -3.20 12.43
N LEU A 113 -31.46 -2.12 12.39
CA LEU A 113 -31.26 -1.22 13.53
C LEU A 113 -32.52 -0.45 13.92
N GLY A 114 -33.34 -0.03 12.95
CA GLY A 114 -34.64 0.61 13.24
C GLY A 114 -35.57 -0.30 14.06
N LEU A 115 -35.59 -1.60 13.76
CA LEU A 115 -36.36 -2.59 14.52
C LEU A 115 -35.84 -2.75 15.96
N VAL A 116 -34.53 -2.66 16.18
CA VAL A 116 -33.92 -2.75 17.52
C VAL A 116 -34.20 -1.47 18.33
N GLU A 117 -34.12 -0.29 17.72
CA GLU A 117 -34.43 0.98 18.36
C GLU A 117 -35.89 1.02 18.85
N GLU A 118 -36.83 0.54 18.03
CA GLU A 118 -38.24 0.48 18.40
C GLU A 118 -38.50 -0.45 19.59
N ARG A 119 -37.82 -1.59 19.65
CA ARG A 119 -37.87 -2.51 20.80
C ARG A 119 -37.29 -1.89 22.07
N LEU A 120 -36.21 -1.11 21.95
CA LEU A 120 -35.60 -0.41 23.10
C LEU A 120 -36.48 0.73 23.62
N LYS A 121 -37.15 1.48 22.74
CA LYS A 121 -38.14 2.51 23.16
C LYS A 121 -39.33 1.91 23.90
N GLN A 122 -39.78 0.71 23.52
CA GLN A 122 -40.83 0.01 24.26
C GLN A 122 -40.35 -0.43 25.65
N ALA A 123 -39.08 -0.78 25.81
CA ALA A 123 -38.51 -1.19 27.08
C ALA A 123 -38.22 -0.03 28.06
N SER A 124 -37.90 1.17 27.56
CA SER A 124 -37.51 2.33 28.39
C SER A 124 -38.69 3.09 29.04
N LEU A 125 -39.94 2.81 28.64
CA LEU A 125 -41.13 3.44 29.24
C LEU A 125 -41.52 2.86 30.62
N SER A 126 -40.81 1.85 31.11
CA SER A 126 -41.03 1.27 32.44
C SER A 126 -39.80 1.48 33.32
N THR A 127 -39.73 2.59 34.07
CA THR A 127 -39.19 2.72 35.46
C THR A 127 -38.91 4.20 35.81
N PRO A 128 -39.47 4.77 36.89
CA PRO A 128 -39.01 6.05 37.46
C PRO A 128 -37.97 5.82 38.56
N GLN A 129 -36.81 6.50 38.50
CA GLN A 129 -35.78 6.45 39.55
C GLN A 129 -35.59 7.79 40.27
N LYS A 130 -35.57 7.70 41.60
CA LYS A 130 -35.35 8.77 42.59
C LYS A 130 -33.84 8.82 42.95
N PRO A 131 -33.21 9.98 43.14
CA PRO A 131 -31.76 10.05 43.37
C PRO A 131 -31.40 9.59 44.80
N SER A 132 -30.43 8.67 44.93
CA SER A 132 -29.92 8.18 46.21
C SER A 132 -28.39 8.28 46.26
N ASN A 133 -27.84 8.70 47.40
CA ASN A 133 -26.42 9.02 47.65
C ASN A 133 -25.49 7.79 47.81
N LYS A 134 -25.83 6.64 47.22
CA LYS A 134 -24.96 5.45 47.17
C LYS A 134 -24.26 5.45 45.81
N ARG A 135 -22.98 5.04 45.74
CA ARG A 135 -22.31 4.77 44.45
C ARG A 135 -23.27 3.96 43.58
N ASP A 136 -23.66 4.52 42.45
CA ASP A 136 -24.44 3.77 41.47
C ASP A 136 -23.55 2.61 41.03
N ALA A 137 -23.95 1.39 41.41
CA ALA A 137 -23.16 0.19 41.09
C ALA A 137 -23.04 0.01 39.58
N ASN A 138 -23.98 0.57 38.81
CA ASN A 138 -24.01 0.55 37.36
C ASN A 138 -24.35 1.95 36.81
N VAL A 139 -23.54 2.46 35.90
CA VAL A 139 -23.84 3.68 35.10
C VAL A 139 -23.92 3.25 33.64
N GLY A 140 -25.10 3.40 33.01
CA GLY A 140 -25.31 3.01 31.62
C GLY A 140 -25.09 1.51 31.34
N GLY A 141 -25.29 0.64 32.36
CA GLY A 141 -25.05 -0.80 32.24
C GLY A 141 -23.60 -1.23 32.46
N ILE A 142 -22.69 -0.31 32.79
CA ILE A 142 -21.30 -0.62 33.16
C ILE A 142 -21.15 -0.64 34.68
N PRO A 143 -20.65 -1.74 35.27
CA PRO A 143 -20.25 -1.78 36.67
C PRO A 143 -19.11 -0.79 36.97
N VAL A 144 -19.34 0.20 37.85
CA VAL A 144 -18.36 1.26 38.18
C VAL A 144 -17.90 1.21 39.66
N ASP A 145 -17.93 0.03 40.27
CA ASP A 145 -17.61 -0.23 41.68
C ASP A 145 -16.12 -0.54 41.96
N SER A 146 -15.28 -0.60 40.93
CA SER A 146 -13.85 -0.91 41.07
C SER A 146 -13.02 0.25 41.64
N ASP A 147 -12.08 -0.09 42.52
CA ASP A 147 -11.12 0.85 43.10
C ASP A 147 -10.04 1.26 42.10
N TYR A 148 -9.68 0.39 41.16
CA TYR A 148 -8.62 0.62 40.19
C TYR A 148 -9.08 0.29 38.77
N VAL A 149 -8.57 1.03 37.80
CA VAL A 149 -8.95 0.87 36.39
C VAL A 149 -7.73 0.76 35.47
N VAL A 150 -7.71 -0.22 34.57
CA VAL A 150 -6.71 -0.33 33.51
C VAL A 150 -7.41 -0.17 32.17
N PHE A 151 -6.92 0.74 31.34
CA PHE A 151 -7.30 0.87 29.94
C PHE A 151 -6.26 0.16 29.09
N ILE A 152 -6.69 -0.74 28.22
CA ILE A 152 -5.88 -1.34 27.16
C ILE A 152 -6.43 -0.78 25.87
N VAL A 153 -5.59 -0.06 25.12
CA VAL A 153 -6.02 0.64 23.91
C VAL A 153 -5.27 0.09 22.71
N ASP A 154 -6.01 -0.38 21.71
CA ASP A 154 -5.42 -0.70 20.41
C ASP A 154 -4.88 0.57 19.73
N THR A 155 -3.61 0.51 19.31
CA THR A 155 -2.89 1.59 18.63
C THR A 155 -2.63 1.29 17.15
N SER A 156 -3.42 0.37 16.59
CA SER A 156 -3.48 0.03 15.17
C SER A 156 -3.77 1.25 14.28
N GLY A 157 -3.46 1.12 12.98
CA GLY A 157 -3.68 2.20 12.01
C GLY A 157 -5.15 2.59 11.87
N SER A 158 -6.07 1.62 11.95
CA SER A 158 -7.51 1.84 11.87
C SER A 158 -8.03 2.60 13.09
N MET A 159 -7.57 2.26 14.30
CA MET A 159 -7.86 3.01 15.53
C MET A 159 -7.29 4.43 15.49
N LYS A 160 -6.08 4.61 14.93
CA LYS A 160 -5.46 5.94 14.77
C LYS A 160 -6.26 6.88 13.88
N ASN A 161 -6.92 6.35 12.84
CA ASN A 161 -7.79 7.16 11.97
C ASN A 161 -8.98 7.76 12.73
N ILE A 162 -9.39 7.14 13.84
CA ILE A 162 -10.49 7.58 14.70
C ILE A 162 -10.01 7.98 16.12
N TRP A 163 -8.74 8.33 16.27
CA TRP A 163 -8.12 8.55 17.59
C TRP A 163 -8.81 9.64 18.42
N GLY A 164 -9.42 10.63 17.75
CA GLY A 164 -10.25 11.64 18.40
C GLY A 164 -11.42 11.03 19.17
N THR A 165 -12.16 10.11 18.53
CA THR A 165 -13.28 9.38 19.14
C THR A 165 -12.80 8.45 20.25
N VAL A 166 -11.71 7.72 20.02
CA VAL A 166 -11.09 6.83 21.02
C VAL A 166 -10.69 7.63 22.27
N SER A 167 -10.05 8.79 22.08
CA SER A 167 -9.67 9.70 23.16
C SER A 167 -10.87 10.25 23.91
N GLN A 168 -11.94 10.62 23.19
CA GLN A 168 -13.15 11.12 23.82
C GLN A 168 -13.81 10.04 24.68
N GLU A 169 -13.88 8.81 24.18
CA GLU A 169 -14.52 7.73 24.92
C GLU A 169 -13.71 7.30 26.14
N LEU A 170 -12.37 7.25 26.05
CA LEU A 170 -11.55 7.01 27.22
C LEU A 170 -11.82 8.05 28.32
N VAL A 171 -11.98 9.32 27.94
CA VAL A 171 -12.35 10.40 28.88
C VAL A 171 -13.74 10.18 29.45
N ASN A 172 -14.72 9.78 28.64
CA ASN A 172 -16.08 9.48 29.09
C ASN A 172 -16.08 8.36 30.14
N VAL A 173 -15.41 7.24 29.84
CA VAL A 173 -15.28 6.10 30.77
C VAL A 173 -14.57 6.51 32.05
N LEU A 174 -13.50 7.30 31.95
CA LEU A 174 -12.78 7.75 33.14
C LEU A 174 -13.62 8.73 33.99
N ASN A 175 -14.52 9.49 33.38
CA ASN A 175 -15.40 10.42 34.07
C ASN A 175 -16.61 9.74 34.74
N ILE A 176 -17.13 8.64 34.19
CA ILE A 176 -18.16 7.83 34.88
C ILE A 176 -17.60 7.08 36.09
N HIS A 177 -16.27 7.04 36.27
CA HIS A 177 -15.60 6.56 37.48
C HIS A 177 -15.13 7.74 38.34
N PRO A 178 -16.04 8.43 39.07
CA PRO A 178 -15.71 9.67 39.75
C PRO A 178 -14.68 9.52 40.89
N GLN A 179 -14.35 8.30 41.33
CA GLN A 179 -13.45 8.05 42.48
C GLN A 179 -12.67 6.73 42.38
N VAL A 180 -11.79 6.58 41.38
CA VAL A 180 -10.82 5.47 41.38
C VAL A 180 -9.60 5.87 42.21
N LYS A 181 -9.01 4.93 42.94
CA LYS A 181 -7.77 5.15 43.71
C LYS A 181 -6.55 5.29 42.80
N GLY A 182 -6.59 4.64 41.64
CA GLY A 182 -5.59 4.81 40.61
C GLY A 182 -5.97 4.15 39.30
N PHE A 183 -5.27 4.53 38.23
CA PHE A 183 -5.53 3.99 36.90
C PHE A 183 -4.25 3.77 36.10
N GLN A 184 -4.38 3.03 35.00
CA GLN A 184 -3.32 2.81 34.01
C GLN A 184 -3.86 2.86 32.59
N ILE A 185 -3.02 3.26 31.65
CA ILE A 185 -3.30 3.18 30.21
C ILE A 185 -2.15 2.41 29.58
N LEU A 186 -2.48 1.29 28.94
CA LEU A 186 -1.58 0.40 28.25
C LEU A 186 -1.96 0.37 26.76
N ASN A 187 -1.01 0.06 25.88
CA ASN A 187 -1.37 -0.36 24.53
C ASN A 187 -1.76 -1.83 24.54
N ASP A 188 -2.29 -2.32 23.43
CA ASP A 188 -2.51 -3.73 23.10
C ASP A 188 -1.32 -4.67 23.38
N MET A 189 -0.07 -4.19 23.40
CA MET A 189 1.12 -4.97 23.79
C MET A 189 1.44 -4.91 25.30
N GLY A 190 0.65 -4.18 26.09
CA GLY A 190 0.84 -4.02 27.53
C GLY A 190 1.91 -3.00 27.93
N GLN A 191 2.36 -2.15 27.00
CA GLN A 191 3.28 -1.06 27.30
C GLN A 191 2.52 0.12 27.91
N SER A 192 2.98 0.58 29.07
CA SER A 192 2.39 1.70 29.78
C SER A 192 2.61 3.02 29.05
N LEU A 193 1.57 3.86 28.96
CA LEU A 193 1.63 5.22 28.40
C LEU A 193 2.70 6.08 29.09
N ILE A 194 2.85 5.92 30.42
CA ILE A 194 3.92 6.58 31.20
C ILE A 194 4.83 5.50 31.76
N SER A 195 6.03 5.38 31.19
CA SER A 195 7.03 4.36 31.57
C SER A 195 7.37 4.35 33.06
N GLY A 196 7.41 5.52 33.71
CA GLY A 196 7.68 5.65 35.15
C GLY A 196 6.65 4.97 36.07
N TYR A 197 5.46 4.66 35.54
CA TYR A 197 4.40 3.94 36.25
C TYR A 197 4.19 2.51 35.74
N ASP A 198 5.11 1.95 34.95
CA ASP A 198 4.99 0.56 34.52
C ASP A 198 4.95 -0.39 35.73
N GLY A 199 3.91 -1.22 35.80
CA GLY A 199 3.63 -2.11 36.94
C GLY A 199 3.20 -1.42 38.24
N LYS A 200 3.00 -0.10 38.24
CA LYS A 200 2.57 0.69 39.41
C LYS A 200 1.25 1.39 39.10
N TRP A 201 0.44 1.68 40.12
CA TRP A 201 -0.77 2.49 39.90
C TRP A 201 -0.42 3.97 39.80
N MET A 202 -1.01 4.70 38.84
CA MET A 202 -1.03 6.16 38.89
C MET A 202 -2.16 6.60 39.81
N PRO A 203 -1.88 7.26 40.95
CA PRO A 203 -2.92 7.90 41.75
C PRO A 203 -3.82 8.81 40.91
N ASP A 204 -5.13 8.67 41.06
CA ASP A 204 -6.09 9.49 40.33
C ASP A 204 -6.27 10.85 41.02
N THR A 205 -5.74 11.90 40.39
CA THR A 205 -5.95 13.29 40.80
C THR A 205 -6.38 14.10 39.59
N PRO A 206 -7.16 15.19 39.75
CA PRO A 206 -7.61 16.00 38.61
C PRO A 206 -6.47 16.47 37.71
N ALA A 207 -5.37 16.95 38.31
CA ALA A 207 -4.18 17.41 37.58
C ALA A 207 -3.47 16.27 36.83
N ARG A 208 -3.39 15.09 37.43
CA ARG A 208 -2.79 13.92 36.76
C ARG A 208 -3.67 13.42 35.63
N ARG A 209 -4.98 13.35 35.84
CA ARG A 209 -5.96 12.96 34.85
C ARG A 209 -5.86 13.84 33.60
N GLN A 210 -5.83 15.17 33.78
CA GLN A 210 -5.65 16.13 32.68
C GLN A 210 -4.32 15.91 31.95
N SER A 211 -3.21 15.77 32.68
CA SER A 211 -1.88 15.51 32.10
C SER A 211 -1.86 14.22 31.28
N VAL A 212 -2.41 13.13 31.83
CA VAL A 212 -2.44 11.82 31.18
C VAL A 212 -3.32 11.85 29.93
N ILE A 213 -4.49 12.51 29.97
CA ILE A 213 -5.34 12.70 28.79
C ILE A 213 -4.59 13.49 27.70
N GLY A 214 -3.85 14.54 28.10
CA GLY A 214 -3.02 15.32 27.17
C GLY A 214 -1.92 14.50 26.49
N LEU A 215 -1.29 13.59 27.23
CA LEU A 215 -0.30 12.65 26.69
C LEU A 215 -0.93 11.61 25.77
N PHE A 216 -2.06 11.03 26.19
CA PHE A 216 -2.80 10.03 25.43
C PHE A 216 -3.24 10.55 24.05
N LYS A 217 -3.77 11.78 23.99
CA LYS A 217 -4.16 12.41 22.72
C LYS A 217 -3.03 12.55 21.70
N LYS A 218 -1.77 12.58 22.16
CA LYS A 218 -0.56 12.71 21.34
C LYS A 218 0.18 11.40 21.16
N TRP A 219 -0.36 10.30 21.66
CA TRP A 219 0.38 9.05 21.76
C TRP A 219 0.47 8.35 20.41
N ASN A 220 1.69 8.20 19.90
CA ASN A 220 1.99 7.60 18.60
C ASN A 220 2.66 6.22 18.73
N ALA A 221 2.29 5.41 19.72
CA ALA A 221 2.77 4.02 19.77
C ALA A 221 2.23 3.23 18.55
N VAL A 222 3.06 2.40 17.94
CA VAL A 222 2.66 1.49 16.85
C VAL A 222 2.57 0.10 17.43
N SER A 223 1.50 -0.62 17.10
CA SER A 223 1.26 -1.96 17.63
C SER A 223 0.55 -2.88 16.64
N ASN A 224 0.43 -4.15 17.04
CA ASN A 224 -0.02 -5.26 16.21
C ASN A 224 -1.43 -5.75 16.63
N SER A 225 -2.44 -4.87 16.67
CA SER A 225 -3.89 -5.15 16.58
C SER A 225 -4.49 -6.30 17.43
N SER A 226 -3.85 -6.77 18.50
CA SER A 226 -4.33 -7.90 19.30
C SER A 226 -4.42 -7.51 20.78
N PRO A 227 -5.63 -7.47 21.37
CA PRO A 227 -5.80 -7.09 22.77
C PRO A 227 -5.32 -8.15 23.77
N VAL A 228 -4.93 -9.35 23.30
CA VAL A 228 -4.66 -10.52 24.15
C VAL A 228 -3.42 -10.31 25.00
N GLU A 229 -2.35 -9.82 24.40
CA GLU A 229 -1.08 -9.56 25.06
C GLU A 229 -1.23 -8.50 26.15
N GLY A 230 -1.90 -7.39 25.83
CA GLY A 230 -2.18 -6.30 26.76
C GLY A 230 -3.06 -6.75 27.93
N LEU A 231 -4.04 -7.63 27.66
CA LEU A 231 -4.91 -8.20 28.68
C LEU A 231 -4.15 -9.13 29.64
N ASP A 232 -3.25 -9.95 29.11
CA ASP A 232 -2.35 -10.77 29.93
C ASP A 232 -1.46 -9.92 30.83
N VAL A 233 -0.82 -8.90 30.26
CA VAL A 233 0.01 -7.97 31.02
C VAL A 233 -0.81 -7.26 32.10
N ALA A 234 -2.02 -6.83 31.77
CA ALA A 234 -2.91 -6.15 32.70
C ALA A 234 -3.28 -7.05 33.89
N LEU A 235 -3.75 -8.27 33.62
CA LEU A 235 -4.10 -9.25 34.65
C LEU A 235 -2.89 -9.58 35.54
N ARG A 236 -1.72 -9.83 34.94
CA ARG A 236 -0.52 -10.21 35.67
C ARG A 236 0.00 -9.09 36.57
N LYS A 237 0.11 -7.86 36.04
CA LYS A 237 0.70 -6.73 36.76
C LYS A 237 -0.29 -6.12 37.77
N TYR A 238 -1.56 -5.96 37.39
CA TYR A 238 -2.48 -5.06 38.08
C TYR A 238 -3.67 -5.75 38.76
N ALA A 239 -4.09 -6.94 38.35
CA ALA A 239 -5.19 -7.65 39.02
C ALA A 239 -4.68 -8.40 40.25
N LYS A 240 -5.14 -8.01 41.45
CA LYS A 240 -4.73 -8.62 42.74
C LYS A 240 -5.96 -8.92 43.60
N ALA A 241 -5.89 -9.99 44.41
CA ALA A 241 -7.03 -10.46 45.20
C ALA A 241 -7.50 -9.48 46.29
N ASN A 242 -6.61 -8.60 46.76
CA ASN A 242 -6.87 -7.62 47.81
C ASN A 242 -7.42 -6.27 47.30
N ILE A 243 -7.60 -6.11 45.99
CA ILE A 243 -8.16 -4.90 45.37
C ILE A 243 -9.25 -5.27 44.36
N THR A 244 -10.11 -4.31 44.02
CA THR A 244 -11.07 -4.42 42.91
C THR A 244 -10.52 -3.69 41.69
N THR A 245 -10.40 -4.42 40.58
CA THR A 245 -9.82 -3.91 39.34
C THR A 245 -10.83 -4.09 38.20
N SER A 246 -11.08 -3.03 37.43
CA SER A 246 -11.76 -3.10 36.14
C SER A 246 -10.75 -2.89 35.02
N ILE A 247 -10.81 -3.74 34.00
CA ILE A 247 -10.01 -3.63 32.79
C ILE A 247 -10.95 -3.24 31.65
N TYR A 248 -10.64 -2.16 30.92
CA TYR A 248 -11.36 -1.75 29.74
C TYR A 248 -10.50 -1.96 28.50
N VAL A 249 -10.98 -2.78 27.58
CA VAL A 249 -10.31 -3.05 26.30
C VAL A 249 -10.96 -2.21 25.21
N PHE A 250 -10.18 -1.37 24.54
CA PHE A 250 -10.60 -0.51 23.44
C PHE A 250 -10.02 -1.06 22.14
N GLY A 251 -10.88 -1.39 21.17
CA GLY A 251 -10.42 -1.92 19.89
C GLY A 251 -11.51 -1.96 18.82
N ASP A 252 -11.10 -2.19 17.59
CA ASP A 252 -11.96 -2.20 16.40
C ASP A 252 -11.85 -3.51 15.59
N ASP A 253 -10.83 -4.34 15.82
CA ASP A 253 -10.68 -5.65 15.19
C ASP A 253 -9.96 -6.67 16.09
N TYR A 254 -10.00 -7.94 15.69
CA TYR A 254 -9.23 -9.02 16.28
C TYR A 254 -8.62 -9.92 15.20
N THR A 255 -7.29 -9.90 15.13
CA THR A 255 -6.50 -10.61 14.10
C THR A 255 -6.07 -12.03 14.49
N GLY A 256 -6.31 -12.44 15.73
CA GLY A 256 -5.90 -13.76 16.20
C GLY A 256 -6.72 -14.90 15.58
N SER A 257 -6.16 -16.10 15.59
CA SER A 257 -6.68 -17.27 14.86
C SER A 257 -7.83 -18.01 15.55
N SER A 258 -7.96 -17.90 16.87
CA SER A 258 -8.97 -18.65 17.65
C SER A 258 -9.53 -17.84 18.81
N TYR A 259 -10.85 -17.70 18.87
CA TYR A 259 -11.56 -17.07 19.99
C TYR A 259 -11.45 -17.92 21.26
N ASP A 260 -11.72 -19.22 21.16
CA ASP A 260 -11.77 -20.13 22.31
C ASP A 260 -10.45 -20.20 23.06
N ALA A 261 -9.32 -20.23 22.32
CA ALA A 261 -8.00 -20.25 22.93
C ALA A 261 -7.73 -18.98 23.76
N VAL A 262 -8.18 -17.82 23.27
CA VAL A 262 -8.02 -16.54 23.96
C VAL A 262 -8.92 -16.48 25.19
N ILE A 263 -10.20 -16.84 25.04
CA ILE A 263 -11.17 -16.84 26.14
C ILE A 263 -10.69 -17.78 27.26
N ALA A 264 -10.28 -19.01 26.92
CA ALA A 264 -9.78 -19.98 27.89
C ALA A 264 -8.51 -19.48 28.60
N SER A 265 -7.56 -18.90 27.86
CA SER A 265 -6.32 -18.34 28.43
C SER A 265 -6.61 -17.22 29.43
N VAL A 266 -7.51 -16.30 29.07
CA VAL A 266 -7.92 -15.21 29.96
C VAL A 266 -8.68 -15.74 31.18
N SER A 267 -9.63 -16.65 30.98
CA SER A 267 -10.40 -17.26 32.07
C SER A 267 -9.53 -18.05 33.06
N GLN A 268 -8.45 -18.68 32.60
CA GLN A 268 -7.46 -19.33 33.47
C GLN A 268 -6.65 -18.33 34.31
N LYS A 269 -6.31 -17.18 33.73
CA LYS A 269 -5.51 -16.13 34.39
C LYS A 269 -6.35 -15.27 35.32
N ASN A 270 -7.56 -14.93 34.93
CA ASN A 270 -8.54 -14.17 35.72
C ASN A 270 -9.32 -15.09 36.66
N LYS A 271 -8.59 -15.67 37.61
CA LYS A 271 -9.12 -16.69 38.52
C LYS A 271 -10.30 -16.18 39.34
N GLN A 272 -11.27 -17.07 39.58
CA GLN A 272 -12.32 -16.84 40.55
C GLN A 272 -11.78 -17.00 41.97
N LEU A 273 -12.05 -16.02 42.82
CA LEU A 273 -11.68 -16.02 44.23
C LEU A 273 -12.71 -16.79 45.06
N SER A 274 -12.37 -17.11 46.30
CA SER A 274 -13.28 -17.78 47.25
C SER A 274 -14.57 -17.00 47.50
N SER A 275 -14.57 -15.68 47.30
CA SER A 275 -15.76 -14.82 47.40
C SER A 275 -16.70 -14.92 46.18
N GLY A 276 -16.35 -15.71 45.17
CA GLY A 276 -17.13 -15.88 43.95
C GLY A 276 -16.82 -14.86 42.85
N ARG A 277 -16.14 -13.74 43.15
CA ARG A 277 -15.71 -12.74 42.15
C ARG A 277 -14.42 -13.16 41.44
N ARG A 278 -14.19 -12.67 40.22
CA ARG A 278 -12.89 -12.76 39.55
C ARG A 278 -11.87 -11.71 40.04
N LEU A 279 -10.59 -11.92 39.71
CA LEU A 279 -9.51 -10.98 40.05
C LEU A 279 -9.76 -9.58 39.47
N ALA A 280 -10.26 -9.51 38.23
CA ALA A 280 -10.68 -8.28 37.58
C ALA A 280 -12.01 -8.47 36.85
N LYS A 281 -12.79 -7.38 36.73
CA LYS A 281 -13.88 -7.28 35.76
C LYS A 281 -13.31 -6.87 34.41
N ILE A 282 -13.76 -7.48 33.32
CA ILE A 282 -13.27 -7.15 31.98
C ILE A 282 -14.42 -6.56 31.17
N HIS A 283 -14.28 -5.28 30.82
CA HIS A 283 -15.19 -4.52 29.98
C HIS A 283 -14.54 -4.26 28.63
N ALA A 284 -15.34 -3.96 27.63
CA ALA A 284 -14.83 -3.70 26.30
C ALA A 284 -15.66 -2.67 25.56
N ILE A 285 -14.97 -1.85 24.76
CA ILE A 285 -15.54 -0.82 23.92
C ILE A 285 -15.08 -1.10 22.50
N GLY A 286 -16.04 -1.50 21.67
CA GLY A 286 -15.87 -1.76 20.26
C GLY A 286 -16.06 -0.49 19.45
N PHE A 287 -15.08 -0.17 18.61
CA PHE A 287 -15.15 0.94 17.67
C PHE A 287 -15.42 0.42 16.26
N VAL A 288 -16.16 1.19 15.48
CA VAL A 288 -16.29 0.92 14.04
C VAL A 288 -15.30 1.81 13.30
N SER A 289 -14.35 1.19 12.61
CA SER A 289 -13.34 1.88 11.81
C SER A 289 -13.33 1.35 10.37
N PRO A 290 -12.81 2.10 9.39
CA PRO A 290 -12.74 1.64 8.01
C PRO A 290 -11.78 0.45 7.85
N GLY A 291 -12.27 -0.64 7.26
CA GLY A 291 -11.44 -1.80 6.90
C GLY A 291 -11.32 -2.89 7.96
N THR A 292 -12.03 -2.77 9.09
CA THR A 292 -12.08 -3.81 10.13
C THR A 292 -13.31 -4.69 10.03
N THR A 293 -13.27 -5.82 10.74
CA THR A 293 -14.33 -6.83 10.79
C THR A 293 -15.05 -6.87 12.15
N ASP A 294 -16.17 -7.57 12.25
CA ASP A 294 -16.91 -7.73 13.52
C ASP A 294 -16.23 -8.68 14.53
N ARG A 295 -15.01 -9.16 14.24
CA ARG A 295 -14.32 -10.18 15.04
C ARG A 295 -14.04 -9.71 16.47
N PHE A 296 -13.72 -8.43 16.66
CA PHE A 296 -13.54 -7.86 18.00
C PHE A 296 -14.82 -7.96 18.83
N SER A 297 -15.95 -7.52 18.25
CA SER A 297 -17.26 -7.54 18.90
C SER A 297 -17.69 -8.96 19.29
N ILE A 298 -17.43 -9.95 18.43
CA ILE A 298 -17.71 -11.36 18.71
C ILE A 298 -16.90 -11.85 19.91
N LEU A 299 -15.57 -11.64 19.90
CA LEU A 299 -14.68 -12.05 20.98
C LEU A 299 -15.07 -11.37 22.30
N MET A 300 -15.22 -10.05 22.27
CA MET A 300 -15.39 -9.26 23.48
C MET A 300 -16.78 -9.42 24.09
N ARG A 301 -17.81 -9.76 23.30
CA ARG A 301 -19.13 -10.10 23.85
C ARG A 301 -19.06 -11.30 24.77
N GLU A 302 -18.37 -12.37 24.39
CA GLU A 302 -18.22 -13.55 25.25
C GLU A 302 -17.20 -13.30 26.38
N MET A 303 -16.08 -12.63 26.07
CA MET A 303 -15.06 -12.29 27.06
C MET A 303 -15.61 -11.50 28.24
N THR A 304 -16.40 -10.45 27.97
CA THR A 304 -16.97 -9.58 29.01
C THR A 304 -17.99 -10.33 29.85
N LYS A 305 -18.82 -11.16 29.22
CA LYS A 305 -19.80 -12.03 29.87
C LYS A 305 -19.16 -13.06 30.82
N GLU A 306 -18.04 -13.67 30.44
CA GLU A 306 -17.32 -14.61 31.32
C GLU A 306 -16.63 -13.93 32.50
N ASN A 307 -16.43 -12.61 32.44
CA ASN A 307 -15.59 -11.85 33.35
C ASN A 307 -16.32 -10.69 34.03
N ASP A 308 -17.61 -10.86 34.31
CA ASP A 308 -18.46 -9.94 35.09
C ASP A 308 -18.42 -8.48 34.60
N GLY A 309 -18.26 -8.28 33.28
CA GLY A 309 -18.18 -6.97 32.67
C GLY A 309 -19.20 -6.76 31.56
N THR A 310 -18.99 -5.68 30.81
CA THR A 310 -19.94 -5.17 29.82
C THR A 310 -19.22 -4.88 28.51
N PHE A 311 -19.81 -5.30 27.40
CA PHE A 311 -19.39 -4.90 26.07
C PHE A 311 -20.29 -3.77 25.56
N ILE A 312 -19.66 -2.71 25.04
CA ILE A 312 -20.34 -1.58 24.40
C ILE A 312 -19.83 -1.47 22.97
N ALA A 313 -20.73 -1.55 22.01
CA ALA A 313 -20.43 -1.22 20.61
C ALA A 313 -20.81 0.24 20.36
N LEU A 314 -19.84 1.04 19.90
CA LEU A 314 -20.11 2.43 19.54
C LEU A 314 -20.64 2.50 18.11
N PRO A 315 -21.71 3.28 17.87
CA PRO A 315 -22.19 3.54 16.52
C PRO A 315 -21.16 4.37 15.72
N ARG A 316 -21.27 4.32 14.39
CA ARG A 316 -20.51 5.17 13.46
C ARG A 316 -20.84 6.64 13.64
#